data_AF-A0A225UGL9-F1
#
_entry.id   AF-A0A225UGL9-F1
#
_cell.length_a   1.000
_cell.length_b   1.000
_cell.length_c   1.000
_cell.angle_alpha   90.00
_cell.angle_beta   90.00
_cell.angle_gamma   90.00
#
_symmetry.space_group_name_H-M   'P 1'
#
loop_
_entity.id
_entity.type
_entity.pdbx_description
1 polymer ?
#
loop_
_entity_poly.entity_id
_entity_poly.type
_entity_poly.pdbx_seq_one_letter_code
_entity_poly.pdbx_strand_id
1 'polypeptide(L)'
;MTKRFTDASMSDSGLYTTNKLYCAFSKEESATCDKLGLGNYDANPTTYDRNEFWNKSATIPKDASVLLLSSKLDPQTPHKYAEYLIEALRGENKELVTFEYAHHGLLESTQLISGDMYMV
;
A
#
# COMPACT_ATOMS: atom_id res chain seq x y z
N MET A 1 -4.49 -1.61 20.54
CA MET A 1 -4.27 -1.34 19.11
C MET A 1 -5.02 -0.08 18.67
N THR A 2 -6.32 0.06 18.94
CA THR A 2 -7.16 1.21 18.55
C THR A 2 -6.62 2.60 18.90
N LYS A 3 -6.19 2.85 20.16
CA LYS A 3 -5.65 4.15 20.58
C LYS A 3 -4.50 4.68 19.70
N ARG A 4 -3.63 3.78 19.22
CA ARG A 4 -2.52 4.16 18.31
C ARG A 4 -3.03 4.77 17.00
N PHE A 5 -4.20 4.35 16.54
CA PHE A 5 -4.80 4.80 15.30
C PHE A 5 -5.78 5.95 15.53
N THR A 6 -6.48 6.01 16.66
CA THR A 6 -7.44 7.09 16.93
C THR A 6 -6.79 8.37 17.48
N ASP A 7 -5.62 8.25 18.12
CA ASP A 7 -4.99 9.35 18.86
C ASP A 7 -3.72 9.86 18.14
N ALA A 8 -3.50 9.46 16.88
CA ALA A 8 -2.39 9.92 16.06
C ALA A 8 -2.79 11.15 15.22
N SER A 9 -1.83 12.06 15.00
CA SER A 9 -2.02 13.24 14.14
C SER A 9 -2.27 12.88 12.68
N MET A 10 -1.84 11.70 12.26
CA MET A 10 -2.13 11.10 10.96
C MET A 10 -2.63 9.68 11.22
N SER A 11 -3.89 9.43 10.85
CA SER A 11 -4.48 8.11 10.88
C SER A 11 -5.19 7.85 9.58
N ASP A 12 -5.24 6.58 9.22
CA ASP A 12 -5.89 6.13 8.02
C ASP A 12 -7.21 5.45 8.40
N SER A 13 -8.29 6.24 8.30
CA SER A 13 -9.73 5.94 8.27
C SER A 13 -10.25 4.59 8.82
N GLY A 14 -9.61 4.01 9.83
CA GLY A 14 -9.99 2.73 10.41
C GLY A 14 -9.50 1.47 9.67
N LEU A 15 -8.51 1.53 8.78
CA LEU A 15 -8.01 0.32 8.08
C LEU A 15 -7.48 -0.75 9.05
N TYR A 16 -7.12 -0.42 10.28
CA TYR A 16 -6.76 -1.42 11.30
C TYR A 16 -7.84 -2.49 11.53
N THR A 17 -9.10 -2.21 11.16
CA THR A 17 -10.22 -3.16 11.23
C THR A 17 -10.17 -4.23 10.13
N THR A 18 -9.52 -3.94 9.00
CA THR A 18 -9.46 -4.87 7.85
C THR A 18 -8.54 -6.06 8.10
N ASN A 19 -7.57 -5.96 9.01
CA ASN A 19 -6.70 -7.08 9.40
C ASN A 19 -7.48 -8.32 9.83
N LYS A 20 -8.60 -8.14 10.54
CA LYS A 20 -9.46 -9.26 10.94
C LYS A 20 -10.13 -9.92 9.74
N LEU A 21 -10.61 -9.11 8.80
CA LEU A 21 -11.23 -9.59 7.57
C LEU A 21 -10.21 -10.31 6.70
N TYR A 22 -9.00 -9.75 6.55
CA TYR A 22 -7.89 -10.39 5.85
C TYR A 22 -7.64 -11.79 6.44
N CYS A 23 -7.38 -11.89 7.75
CA CYS A 23 -7.09 -13.18 8.39
C CYS A 23 -8.25 -14.19 8.28
N ALA A 24 -9.50 -13.73 8.36
CA ALA A 24 -10.66 -14.59 8.17
C ALA A 24 -10.70 -15.14 6.74
N PHE A 25 -10.67 -14.26 5.74
CA PHE A 25 -10.87 -14.64 4.35
C PHE A 25 -9.68 -15.36 3.73
N SER A 26 -8.44 -14.94 4.01
CA SER A 26 -7.26 -15.58 3.43
C SER A 26 -6.86 -16.88 4.14
N LYS A 27 -7.30 -17.06 5.39
CA LYS A 27 -6.83 -18.12 6.29
C LYS A 27 -5.31 -18.18 6.42
N GLU A 28 -4.66 -17.02 6.34
CA GLU A 28 -3.20 -16.87 6.44
C GLU A 28 -2.67 -17.47 7.76
N GLU A 29 -1.69 -18.37 7.66
CA GLU A 29 -1.03 -19.04 8.79
C GLU A 29 0.10 -18.20 9.39
N SER A 30 -0.18 -16.93 9.66
CA SER A 30 0.77 -16.03 10.32
C SER A 30 0.50 -15.97 11.82
N ALA A 31 1.55 -15.80 12.63
CA ALA A 31 1.41 -15.63 14.08
C ALA A 31 0.48 -14.46 14.49
N THR A 32 0.26 -13.49 13.59
CA THR A 32 -0.73 -12.42 13.79
C THR A 32 -2.15 -12.92 13.59
N CYS A 33 -2.42 -13.66 12.52
CA CYS A 33 -3.74 -14.22 12.22
C CYS A 33 -4.12 -15.37 13.17
N ASP A 34 -3.17 -16.21 13.56
CA ASP A 34 -3.37 -17.30 14.52
C ASP A 34 -3.90 -16.77 15.86
N LYS A 35 -3.35 -15.64 16.33
CA LYS A 35 -3.81 -14.97 17.56
C LYS A 35 -5.25 -14.47 17.48
N LEU A 36 -5.75 -14.21 16.28
CA LEU A 36 -7.11 -13.73 16.06
C LEU A 36 -8.12 -14.89 15.97
N GLY A 37 -7.69 -16.09 15.55
CA GLY A 37 -8.52 -17.29 15.52
C GLY A 37 -9.71 -17.23 14.54
N LEU A 38 -9.59 -16.44 13.46
CA LEU A 38 -10.72 -16.12 12.56
C LEU A 38 -10.84 -17.02 11.32
N GLY A 39 -9.87 -17.90 11.04
CA GLY A 39 -9.85 -18.75 9.84
C GLY A 39 -10.56 -20.11 9.96
N ASN A 40 -11.09 -20.45 11.15
CA ASN A 40 -11.59 -21.78 11.50
C ASN A 40 -13.06 -22.02 11.13
N TYR A 41 -13.44 -21.73 9.88
CA TYR A 41 -14.79 -21.98 9.36
C TYR A 41 -14.73 -22.83 8.09
N ASP A 42 -15.82 -23.56 7.80
CA ASP A 42 -15.90 -24.48 6.66
C ASP A 42 -16.13 -23.72 5.33
N ALA A 43 -15.03 -23.22 4.77
CA ALA A 43 -14.98 -22.62 3.43
C ALA A 43 -13.54 -22.63 2.90
N ASN A 44 -13.37 -22.43 1.60
CA ASN A 44 -12.05 -22.25 1.01
C ASN A 44 -11.49 -20.84 1.31
N PRO A 45 -10.16 -20.68 1.45
CA PRO A 45 -9.55 -19.36 1.57
C PRO A 45 -9.70 -18.55 0.28
N THR A 46 -10.06 -17.28 0.41
CA THR A 46 -10.00 -16.29 -0.67
C THR A 46 -8.57 -15.79 -0.79
N THR A 47 -7.76 -16.50 -1.55
CA THR A 47 -6.36 -16.13 -1.83
C THR A 47 -6.11 -16.08 -3.32
N TYR A 48 -5.14 -15.27 -3.72
CA TYR A 48 -4.70 -15.19 -5.10
C TYR A 48 -3.62 -16.24 -5.34
N ASP A 49 -3.86 -17.15 -6.29
CA ASP A 49 -2.85 -18.11 -6.70
C ASP A 49 -1.65 -17.41 -7.33
N ARG A 50 -0.46 -17.75 -6.84
CA ARG A 50 0.79 -17.20 -7.36
C ARG A 50 0.99 -17.69 -8.79
N ASN A 51 0.90 -16.77 -9.74
CA ASN A 51 1.10 -17.06 -11.16
C ASN A 51 2.55 -16.83 -11.58
N GLU A 52 2.80 -16.91 -12.88
CA GLU A 52 4.13 -16.71 -13.48
C GLU A 52 4.72 -15.31 -13.27
N PHE A 53 3.94 -14.33 -12.82
CA PHE A 53 4.37 -12.97 -12.55
C PHE A 53 4.66 -12.72 -11.05
N TRP A 54 4.30 -13.66 -10.18
CA TRP A 54 4.59 -13.56 -8.75
C TRP A 54 6.11 -13.42 -8.50
N ASN A 55 6.48 -12.45 -7.67
CA ASN A 55 7.87 -12.18 -7.27
C ASN A 55 8.83 -11.99 -8.46
N LYS A 56 8.34 -11.46 -9.58
CA LYS A 56 9.16 -11.07 -10.73
C LYS A 56 9.13 -9.56 -10.92
N SER A 57 10.31 -8.99 -11.10
CA SER A 57 10.46 -7.61 -11.56
C SER A 57 9.83 -7.42 -12.94
N ALA A 58 8.97 -6.41 -13.07
CA ALA A 58 8.46 -5.97 -14.36
C ALA A 58 9.58 -5.34 -15.21
N THR A 59 9.49 -5.53 -16.51
CA THR A 59 10.39 -4.88 -17.49
C THR A 59 9.65 -3.73 -18.15
N ILE A 60 10.25 -2.56 -18.16
CA ILE A 60 9.72 -1.37 -18.82
C ILE A 60 9.83 -1.58 -20.33
N PRO A 61 8.72 -1.58 -21.09
CA PRO A 61 8.76 -1.66 -22.55
C PRO A 61 9.62 -0.54 -23.15
N LYS A 62 10.23 -0.78 -24.31
CA LYS A 62 11.15 0.17 -24.96
C LYS A 62 10.55 1.56 -25.18
N ASP A 63 9.28 1.61 -25.54
CA ASP A 63 8.55 2.84 -25.86
C ASP A 63 7.66 3.33 -24.71
N ALA A 64 7.97 2.91 -23.48
CA ALA A 64 7.26 3.30 -22.27
C ALA A 64 8.20 3.96 -21.25
N SER A 65 7.60 4.78 -20.39
CA SER A 65 8.24 5.35 -19.20
C SER A 65 7.38 5.07 -17.97
N VAL A 66 8.02 5.01 -16.81
CA VAL A 66 7.35 4.84 -15.52
C VAL A 66 7.56 6.07 -14.66
N LEU A 67 6.48 6.65 -14.18
CA LEU A 67 6.51 7.69 -13.16
C LEU A 67 5.90 7.11 -11.88
N LEU A 68 6.71 6.96 -10.85
CA LEU A 68 6.25 6.53 -9.53
C LEU A 68 6.12 7.75 -8.63
N LEU A 69 4.96 7.89 -7.98
CA LEU A 69 4.68 8.97 -7.04
C LEU A 69 4.64 8.38 -5.63
N SER A 70 5.32 9.01 -4.68
CA SER A 70 5.33 8.55 -3.30
C SER A 70 5.48 9.71 -2.33
N SER A 71 4.96 9.56 -1.11
CA SER A 71 5.11 10.58 -0.08
C SER A 71 5.80 10.04 1.18
N LYS A 72 6.49 10.93 1.90
CA LYS A 72 7.22 10.57 3.13
C LYS A 72 6.34 10.53 4.38
N LEU A 73 5.17 11.15 4.33
CA LEU A 73 4.19 11.13 5.43
C LEU A 73 3.05 10.12 5.18
N ASP A 74 3.27 9.10 4.36
CA ASP A 74 2.33 8.00 4.16
C ASP A 74 2.52 6.88 5.22
N PRO A 75 1.61 6.74 6.19
CA PRO A 75 1.70 5.68 7.19
C PRO A 75 1.19 4.32 6.68
N GLN A 76 0.48 4.26 5.55
CA GLN A 76 -0.09 3.03 4.99
C GLN A 76 0.89 2.33 4.05
N THR A 77 1.47 3.09 3.11
CA THR A 77 2.52 2.63 2.20
C THR A 77 3.80 3.44 2.39
N PRO A 78 4.61 3.10 3.42
CA PRO A 78 5.86 3.79 3.72
C PRO A 78 6.76 3.98 2.49
N HIS A 79 7.34 5.17 2.35
CA HIS A 79 8.15 5.59 1.21
C HIS A 79 9.21 4.59 0.75
N LYS A 80 9.85 3.88 1.69
CA LYS A 80 10.85 2.84 1.39
C LYS A 80 10.35 1.77 0.40
N TYR A 81 9.05 1.48 0.36
CA TYR A 81 8.50 0.50 -0.57
C TYR A 81 8.42 1.04 -2.00
N ALA A 82 8.29 2.35 -2.18
CA ALA A 82 8.43 2.99 -3.49
C ALA A 82 9.88 2.95 -3.98
N GLU A 83 10.86 3.15 -3.08
CA GLU A 83 12.28 2.98 -3.38
C GLU A 83 12.58 1.53 -3.83
N TYR A 84 12.07 0.54 -3.10
CA TYR A 84 12.24 -0.87 -3.48
C TYR A 84 11.57 -1.18 -4.82
N LEU A 85 10.37 -0.63 -5.07
CA LEU A 85 9.65 -0.84 -6.33
C LEU A 85 10.41 -0.23 -7.51
N ILE A 86 10.82 1.04 -7.41
CA ILE A 86 11.52 1.72 -8.51
C ILE A 86 12.86 1.05 -8.81
N GLU A 87 13.60 0.61 -7.78
CA GLU A 87 14.86 -0.13 -7.94
C GLU A 87 14.63 -1.49 -8.64
N ALA A 88 13.58 -2.22 -8.24
CA ALA A 88 13.28 -3.54 -8.78
C ALA A 88 12.86 -3.53 -10.26
N LEU A 89 12.32 -2.42 -10.80
CA LEU A 89 11.92 -2.33 -12.21
C LEU A 89 13.13 -2.43 -13.15
N ARG A 90 13.01 -3.24 -14.22
CA ARG A 90 14.06 -3.40 -15.24
C ARG A 90 13.86 -2.38 -16.36
N GLY A 91 14.86 -1.50 -16.55
CA GLY A 91 14.84 -0.44 -17.54
C GLY A 91 15.14 0.92 -16.91
N GLU A 92 15.65 1.85 -17.71
CA GLU A 92 16.16 3.15 -17.23
C GLU A 92 15.13 4.29 -17.34
N ASN A 93 14.07 4.12 -18.14
CA ASN A 93 13.04 5.14 -18.33
C ASN A 93 12.07 5.18 -17.14
N LYS A 94 12.58 5.50 -15.96
CA LYS A 94 11.81 5.51 -14.70
C LYS A 94 12.24 6.67 -13.81
N GLU A 95 11.27 7.27 -13.13
CA GLU A 95 11.49 8.37 -12.20
C GLU A 95 10.63 8.17 -10.94
N LEU A 96 11.19 8.50 -9.77
CA LEU A 96 10.45 8.55 -8.50
C LEU A 96 10.31 10.02 -8.08
N VAL A 97 9.07 10.52 -8.10
CA VAL A 97 8.75 11.84 -7.56
C VAL A 97 8.29 11.70 -6.11
N THR A 98 9.03 12.34 -5.22
CA THR A 98 8.81 12.28 -3.78
C THR A 98 8.17 13.54 -3.25
N PHE A 99 7.05 13.38 -2.55
CA PHE A 99 6.34 14.45 -1.85
C PHE A 99 6.70 14.42 -0.35
N GLU A 100 7.34 15.47 0.13
CA GLU A 100 7.82 15.51 1.52
C GLU A 100 6.69 15.53 2.55
N TYR A 101 5.54 16.11 2.22
CA TYR A 101 4.48 16.43 3.19
C TYR A 101 3.07 15.94 2.82
N ALA A 102 2.93 15.09 1.81
CA ALA A 102 1.63 14.52 1.44
C ALA A 102 1.33 13.23 2.23
N HIS A 103 0.05 12.93 2.48
CA HIS A 103 -0.38 11.65 3.07
C HIS A 103 -0.69 10.61 1.97
N HIS A 104 -1.27 9.45 2.34
CA HIS A 104 -1.49 8.31 1.44
C HIS A 104 -2.25 8.65 0.15
N GLY A 105 -3.33 9.43 0.26
CA GLY A 105 -4.10 9.96 -0.87
C GLY A 105 -3.39 11.12 -1.60
N LEU A 106 -2.14 10.91 -2.03
CA LEU A 106 -1.26 11.99 -2.48
C LEU A 106 -1.86 12.82 -3.63
N LEU A 107 -2.59 12.18 -4.54
CA LEU A 107 -3.22 12.85 -5.70
C LEU A 107 -4.41 13.72 -5.29
N GLU A 108 -5.07 13.36 -4.19
CA GLU A 108 -6.22 14.10 -3.64
C GLU A 108 -5.77 15.22 -2.71
N SER A 109 -4.66 15.01 -1.98
CA SER A 109 -4.19 15.92 -0.94
C SER A 109 -3.15 16.94 -1.40
N THR A 110 -2.45 16.67 -2.50
CA THR A 110 -1.38 17.57 -2.96
C THR A 110 -1.94 18.60 -3.92
N GLN A 111 -1.96 19.86 -3.49
CA GLN A 111 -2.37 20.98 -4.35
C GLN A 111 -1.42 21.08 -5.55
N LEU A 112 -1.97 21.06 -6.76
CA LEU A 112 -1.22 21.34 -7.99
C LEU A 112 -1.08 22.85 -8.20
N ILE A 113 -2.10 23.61 -7.78
CA ILE A 113 -2.14 25.06 -7.83
C ILE A 113 -2.52 25.59 -6.44
N SER A 114 -1.92 26.71 -6.03
CA SER A 114 -2.26 27.37 -4.77
C SER A 114 -3.75 27.67 -4.69
N GLY A 115 -4.42 27.15 -3.65
CA GLY A 115 -5.85 27.35 -3.43
C GLY A 115 -6.74 26.27 -4.03
N ASP A 116 -6.19 25.20 -4.62
CA ASP A 116 -6.96 24.01 -4.94
C ASP A 116 -7.58 23.45 -3.65
N MET A 117 -8.92 23.39 -3.64
CA MET A 117 -9.66 22.77 -2.55
C MET A 117 -9.46 21.26 -2.60
N TYR A 118 -9.13 20.68 -1.44
CA TYR A 118 -9.18 19.25 -1.22
C TYR A 118 -10.55 18.72 -1.69
N MET A 119 -10.56 17.71 -2.56
CA MET A 119 -11.76 16.88 -2.73
C MET A 119 -11.93 16.09 -1.43
N VAL A 120 -12.68 16.64 -0.49
CA VAL A 120 -13.15 15.94 0.72
C VAL A 120 -14.61 15.57 0.52
#